data_AF-A0A0D2K5C4-F1
#
_entry.id   AF-A0A0D2K5C4-F1
#
_cell.length_a   1.000
_cell.length_b   1.000
_cell.length_c   1.000
_cell.angle_alpha   90.00
_cell.angle_beta   90.00
_cell.angle_gamma   90.00
#
_symmetry.space_group_name_H-M   'P 1'
#
loop_
_entity.id
_entity.type
_entity.pdbx_description
1 polymer ?
#
loop_
_entity_poly.entity_id
_entity_poly.type
_entity_poly.pdbx_seq_one_letter_code
_entity_poly.pdbx_strand_id
1 'polypeptide(L)'
;MAANDTESSIPLQDNSGYSTSSSVGLPASIELAFDQTRPSRFDAFVNPNLLNIPDLFGELSLPPFGEDMLDNVSQGNSHAAFESMAVDDQIMSNPDWLSPIPRSNEIGTSGLPLYEFPPSLNINRTEVTTEATHRPKHHQFALEVPPQLVNELVEIYFDKVQSFLPLFHKHRFVETYLSTNSQINRRYDTLSGETALILHGMLALSARFSSSPKFDGILPAQRGEPFGRRAKAIYDHSIHTLQQPTVRYLQGCILLAFYLYSSGPDSQGWLVIGMCSRLAYDLGLNKVDETNLNEQQSQDACKREWSMREELRRAWWCVWELDAFASGVACRPPTIDMTRFQVLLPVSDEAWFADCPVQSVTVDPDPLHAWCTLRDCQNQDERAWFLVINFVMVLAHGLLLQQKKPDPQQIRDIETAVACYGLILPPQFHLGSGSILFNPQSFRKSNWIILTNLMLQTCRTFIQLLSEDKTSATLSHSANRLFASLAADSRISAYKMDYRPYAEDIFRAIRIWSPEHIPCNSPFIGGLIIGPAAIHLRVAKTLRKGTNTDRHTPAIEAEMLRLALTQMARYWKMGSAILGEKFLWTFLSAQITNISIQILRTWWLNLDP
;
A
#
# COMPACT_ATOMS: atom_id res chain seq x y z
N MET A 1 22.27 53.62 -26.02
CA MET A 1 21.69 54.59 -26.96
C MET A 1 20.29 54.10 -27.32
N ALA A 2 19.27 54.88 -26.91
CA ALA A 2 17.82 54.86 -27.25
C ALA A 2 17.08 53.50 -27.16
N ALA A 3 16.10 53.24 -26.27
CA ALA A 3 14.89 53.96 -25.82
C ALA A 3 13.82 54.18 -26.91
N ASN A 4 12.67 53.49 -26.81
CA ASN A 4 11.39 54.15 -26.53
C ASN A 4 10.21 53.18 -26.29
N ASP A 5 9.57 53.41 -25.14
CA ASP A 5 8.23 53.01 -24.72
C ASP A 5 7.14 53.78 -25.49
N THR A 6 5.89 53.26 -25.44
CA THR A 6 4.70 54.10 -25.22
C THR A 6 3.56 53.28 -24.62
N GLU A 7 3.17 53.66 -23.40
CA GLU A 7 1.89 53.39 -22.74
C GLU A 7 0.73 54.20 -23.35
N SER A 8 -0.51 53.74 -23.14
CA SER A 8 -1.69 54.53 -22.73
C SER A 8 -2.93 53.62 -22.77
N SER A 9 -4.05 53.76 -22.06
CA SER A 9 -4.48 54.39 -20.80
C SER A 9 -5.94 53.96 -20.62
N ILE A 10 -6.37 53.72 -19.38
CA ILE A 10 -7.76 53.47 -18.96
C ILE A 10 -8.62 54.75 -19.16
N PRO A 11 -9.95 54.63 -19.24
CA PRO A 11 -10.77 55.49 -18.37
C PRO A 11 -11.89 54.76 -17.60
N LEU A 12 -12.03 55.20 -16.36
CA LEU A 12 -13.13 54.99 -15.41
C LEU A 12 -14.32 55.91 -15.72
N GLN A 13 -15.54 55.46 -15.44
CA GLN A 13 -16.68 56.21 -14.86
C GLN A 13 -17.84 55.22 -14.65
N ASP A 14 -18.20 54.85 -13.41
CA ASP A 14 -19.12 55.56 -12.49
C ASP A 14 -20.46 55.98 -13.11
N ASN A 15 -21.55 55.28 -12.77
CA ASN A 15 -22.61 55.89 -11.98
C ASN A 15 -23.65 54.90 -11.42
N SER A 16 -24.21 55.34 -10.31
CA SER A 16 -24.92 54.65 -9.25
C SER A 16 -26.46 54.66 -9.39
N GLY A 17 -27.09 53.67 -8.73
CA GLY A 17 -28.31 53.81 -7.92
C GLY A 17 -29.66 53.99 -8.63
N TYR A 18 -30.60 53.05 -8.45
CA TYR A 18 -31.58 53.08 -7.36
C TYR A 18 -32.46 51.82 -7.33
N SER A 19 -32.83 51.48 -6.11
CA SER A 19 -33.61 50.37 -5.55
C SER A 19 -35.07 50.23 -6.01
N THR A 20 -35.63 49.01 -5.94
CA THR A 20 -36.70 48.64 -4.98
C THR A 20 -37.01 47.13 -4.94
N SER A 21 -37.39 46.73 -3.73
CA SER A 21 -37.76 45.44 -3.12
C SER A 21 -38.72 44.47 -3.83
N SER A 22 -38.53 43.16 -3.59
CA SER A 22 -39.53 42.32 -2.89
C SER A 22 -38.93 40.99 -2.36
N SER A 23 -39.22 40.73 -1.09
CA SER A 23 -38.88 39.58 -0.23
C SER A 23 -39.62 38.28 -0.56
N VAL A 24 -39.03 37.12 -0.19
CA VAL A 24 -39.58 35.87 0.43
C VAL A 24 -38.48 34.79 0.21
N GLY A 25 -37.99 33.93 1.11
CA GLY A 25 -38.23 33.61 2.52
C GLY A 25 -37.35 32.37 2.84
N LEU A 26 -36.54 32.44 3.90
CA LEU A 26 -35.74 31.33 4.45
C LEU A 26 -36.58 30.47 5.39
N PRO A 27 -36.35 29.14 5.47
CA PRO A 27 -36.72 28.38 6.66
C PRO A 27 -35.49 27.95 7.48
N ALA A 28 -35.51 28.44 8.72
CA ALA A 28 -35.33 27.75 10.00
C ALA A 28 -34.12 26.81 10.22
N SER A 29 -33.27 27.27 11.14
CA SER A 29 -32.40 26.53 12.05
C SER A 29 -33.07 25.28 12.64
N ILE A 30 -32.35 24.15 12.61
CA ILE A 30 -32.67 22.97 13.43
C ILE A 30 -31.59 22.87 14.52
N GLU A 31 -32.02 23.09 15.76
CA GLU A 31 -31.30 22.78 16.98
C GLU A 31 -31.03 21.27 17.08
N LEU A 32 -29.78 20.86 17.25
CA LEU A 32 -29.44 19.51 17.67
C LEU A 32 -29.49 19.44 19.20
N ALA A 33 -30.62 18.97 19.72
CA ALA A 33 -30.77 18.58 21.11
C ALA A 33 -29.85 17.37 21.42
N PHE A 34 -29.08 17.49 22.51
CA PHE A 34 -28.42 16.36 23.15
C PHE A 34 -29.50 15.46 23.78
N ASP A 35 -29.66 14.23 23.27
CA ASP A 35 -30.40 13.18 23.98
C ASP A 35 -29.41 12.15 24.54
N GLN A 36 -29.39 12.04 25.88
CA GLN A 36 -28.64 11.04 26.62
C GLN A 36 -29.51 9.80 26.79
N THR A 37 -29.40 8.83 25.88
CA THR A 37 -29.93 7.47 26.13
C THR A 37 -28.91 6.41 25.77
N ARG A 38 -28.55 5.59 26.76
CA ARG A 38 -27.66 4.42 26.71
C ARG A 38 -28.03 3.46 25.57
N PRO A 39 -27.07 2.80 24.88
CA PRO A 39 -27.39 1.66 24.03
C PRO A 39 -27.39 0.34 24.81
N SER A 40 -28.40 -0.47 24.51
CA SER A 40 -28.71 -1.81 24.97
C SER A 40 -27.74 -2.88 24.44
N ARG A 41 -27.53 -3.92 25.27
CA ARG A 41 -26.87 -5.19 24.94
C ARG A 41 -27.53 -5.85 23.71
N PHE A 42 -26.71 -6.35 22.79
CA PHE A 42 -27.13 -7.34 21.78
C PHE A 42 -26.54 -8.70 22.16
N ASP A 43 -27.41 -9.61 22.58
CA ASP A 43 -27.13 -11.02 22.80
C ASP A 43 -27.02 -11.75 21.46
N ALA A 44 -25.99 -12.60 21.33
CA ALA A 44 -25.74 -13.43 20.16
C ALA A 44 -26.60 -14.70 20.20
N PHE A 45 -27.31 -14.97 19.10
CA PHE A 45 -28.01 -16.24 18.86
C PHE A 45 -27.00 -17.38 18.71
N VAL A 46 -27.03 -18.33 19.64
CA VAL A 46 -26.43 -19.66 19.49
C VAL A 46 -27.50 -20.58 18.89
N ASN A 47 -27.15 -21.25 17.79
CA ASN A 47 -27.97 -22.28 17.16
C ASN A 47 -27.66 -23.65 17.81
N PRO A 48 -28.58 -24.28 18.55
CA PRO A 48 -28.33 -25.53 19.25
C PRO A 48 -28.97 -26.68 18.46
N ASN A 49 -28.28 -27.21 17.45
CA ASN A 49 -28.60 -28.51 16.86
C ASN A 49 -27.44 -28.95 15.97
N LEU A 50 -26.48 -29.67 16.56
CA LEU A 50 -25.60 -30.65 15.88
C LEU A 50 -24.81 -31.40 16.97
N LEU A 51 -25.49 -32.34 17.62
CA LEU A 51 -24.91 -33.42 18.43
C LEU A 51 -25.33 -34.73 17.74
N ASN A 52 -24.33 -35.52 17.29
CA ASN A 52 -24.31 -37.00 17.20
C ASN A 52 -23.52 -37.49 15.98
N ILE A 53 -22.27 -37.92 16.19
CA ILE A 53 -21.70 -39.18 15.65
C ILE A 53 -20.67 -39.70 16.69
N PRO A 54 -20.79 -40.94 17.19
CA PRO A 54 -19.81 -41.56 18.08
C PRO A 54 -18.71 -42.34 17.32
N ASP A 55 -17.63 -42.62 18.03
CA ASP A 55 -16.60 -43.64 17.78
C ASP A 55 -15.67 -43.48 16.58
N LEU A 56 -14.49 -42.90 16.83
CA LEU A 56 -13.22 -43.42 16.31
C LEU A 56 -12.09 -42.80 17.13
N PHE A 57 -11.55 -43.54 18.10
CA PHE A 57 -10.13 -43.58 18.48
C PHE A 57 -10.02 -44.48 19.72
N GLY A 58 -9.57 -45.71 19.49
CA GLY A 58 -9.18 -46.64 20.54
C GLY A 58 -7.87 -46.21 21.19
N GLU A 59 -7.83 -46.43 22.50
CA GLU A 59 -6.68 -46.79 23.33
C GLU A 59 -5.31 -46.18 23.02
N LEU A 60 -4.85 -45.27 23.88
CA LEU A 60 -3.48 -45.25 24.40
C LEU A 60 -3.47 -44.58 25.78
N SER A 61 -3.06 -45.35 26.80
CA SER A 61 -3.06 -44.98 28.22
C SER A 61 -1.86 -44.10 28.60
N LEU A 62 -2.09 -43.04 29.40
CA LEU A 62 -1.06 -42.30 30.15
C LEU A 62 -1.44 -42.26 31.66
N PRO A 63 -0.47 -42.15 32.58
CA PRO A 63 -0.65 -42.41 34.02
C PRO A 63 -1.36 -41.24 34.76
N PRO A 64 -1.94 -41.46 35.95
CA PRO A 64 -2.87 -40.53 36.58
C PRO A 64 -2.14 -39.39 37.30
N PHE A 65 -2.53 -38.14 37.04
CA PHE A 65 -2.21 -37.00 37.90
C PHE A 65 -3.24 -36.91 39.04
N GLY A 66 -2.75 -36.79 40.28
CA GLY A 66 -3.54 -36.83 41.51
C GLY A 66 -4.43 -35.62 41.75
N GLU A 67 -5.50 -35.85 42.52
CA GLU A 67 -6.65 -34.96 42.76
C GLU A 67 -6.36 -33.66 43.55
N ASP A 68 -5.15 -33.43 44.07
CA ASP A 68 -4.88 -32.30 44.98
C ASP A 68 -4.71 -30.91 44.32
N MET A 69 -4.81 -30.82 42.98
CA MET A 69 -4.65 -29.54 42.25
C MET A 69 -5.97 -28.79 42.04
N LEU A 70 -7.11 -29.47 42.14
CA LEU A 70 -8.44 -28.88 41.88
C LEU A 70 -9.03 -28.14 43.09
N ASP A 71 -8.56 -28.44 44.31
CA ASP A 71 -9.08 -27.80 45.53
C ASP A 71 -8.47 -26.43 45.85
N ASN A 72 -7.26 -26.13 45.34
CA ASN A 72 -6.60 -24.85 45.62
C ASN A 72 -7.02 -23.71 44.67
N VAL A 73 -7.64 -24.03 43.54
CA VAL A 73 -8.17 -23.04 42.57
C VAL A 73 -9.59 -22.57 42.95
N SER A 74 -10.35 -23.40 43.67
CA SER A 74 -11.73 -23.10 44.07
C SER A 74 -11.83 -22.11 45.26
N GLN A 75 -10.72 -21.79 45.94
CA GLN A 75 -10.70 -20.87 47.09
C GLN A 75 -10.04 -19.50 46.86
N GLY A 76 -9.67 -19.15 45.62
CA GLY A 76 -9.40 -17.74 45.25
C GLY A 76 -8.17 -17.08 45.89
N ASN A 77 -7.11 -17.84 46.20
CA ASN A 77 -5.86 -17.30 46.75
C ASN A 77 -4.69 -17.47 45.76
N SER A 78 -4.52 -16.52 44.84
CA SER A 78 -3.51 -16.59 43.76
C SER A 78 -2.06 -16.35 44.19
N HIS A 79 -1.81 -15.97 45.45
CA HIS A 79 -0.47 -15.66 45.94
C HIS A 79 0.29 -16.87 46.54
N ALA A 80 -0.42 -17.93 46.95
CA ALA A 80 0.20 -19.12 47.56
C ALA A 80 0.62 -20.20 46.54
N ALA A 81 0.02 -20.22 45.33
CA ALA A 81 0.43 -21.13 44.26
C ALA A 81 1.78 -20.73 43.60
N PHE A 82 2.20 -19.47 43.76
CA PHE A 82 3.48 -18.97 43.23
C PHE A 82 4.67 -19.27 44.16
N GLU A 83 4.46 -19.48 45.45
CA GLU A 83 5.54 -19.76 46.41
C GLU A 83 5.98 -21.23 46.46
N SER A 84 5.22 -22.18 45.90
CA SER A 84 5.66 -23.59 45.78
C SER A 84 6.58 -23.86 44.58
N MET A 85 6.93 -22.84 43.79
CA MET A 85 7.83 -22.95 42.63
C MET A 85 9.27 -22.47 42.92
N ALA A 86 9.57 -22.00 44.12
CA ALA A 86 10.93 -21.59 44.48
C ALA A 86 11.72 -22.77 45.08
N VAL A 87 12.63 -23.35 44.29
CA VAL A 87 13.75 -24.15 44.83
C VAL A 87 15.06 -23.65 44.23
N ASP A 88 15.79 -22.95 45.11
CA ASP A 88 17.22 -22.76 45.32
C ASP A 88 18.23 -22.46 44.19
N ASP A 89 18.85 -21.29 44.40
CA ASP A 89 19.88 -20.57 43.65
C ASP A 89 21.32 -21.13 43.87
N GLN A 90 21.49 -22.45 43.94
CA GLN A 90 22.81 -23.08 44.05
C GLN A 90 22.90 -24.35 43.21
N ILE A 91 23.24 -24.19 41.91
CA ILE A 91 24.15 -25.06 41.12
C ILE A 91 24.49 -24.25 39.85
N MET A 92 25.42 -23.30 39.98
CA MET A 92 26.25 -22.83 38.86
C MET A 92 27.64 -23.41 39.09
N SER A 93 28.04 -24.40 38.28
CA SER A 93 29.43 -24.67 37.85
C SER A 93 29.51 -26.01 37.09
N ASN A 94 29.23 -26.04 35.78
CA ASN A 94 30.06 -26.76 34.79
C ASN A 94 29.60 -26.49 33.33
N PRO A 95 30.48 -26.10 32.38
CA PRO A 95 30.09 -25.78 31.00
C PRO A 95 30.58 -26.84 30.01
N ASP A 96 29.71 -27.75 29.55
CA ASP A 96 30.10 -28.85 28.63
C ASP A 96 29.32 -28.93 27.30
N TRP A 97 28.70 -27.83 26.83
CA TRP A 97 28.01 -27.83 25.52
C TRP A 97 28.62 -26.90 24.46
N LEU A 98 29.82 -26.38 24.70
CA LEU A 98 30.62 -25.74 23.65
C LEU A 98 31.73 -26.70 23.20
N SER A 99 31.50 -27.43 22.10
CA SER A 99 32.55 -28.11 21.36
C SER A 99 32.35 -27.93 19.84
N PRO A 100 33.44 -27.87 19.05
CA PRO A 100 33.49 -27.23 17.74
C PRO A 100 33.17 -28.20 16.59
N ILE A 101 32.51 -27.71 15.55
CA ILE A 101 32.29 -28.45 14.30
C ILE A 101 33.65 -28.62 13.56
N PRO A 102 34.06 -29.83 13.14
CA PRO A 102 35.35 -30.04 12.51
C PRO A 102 35.37 -29.59 11.04
N ARG A 103 36.54 -29.11 10.58
CA ARG A 103 36.89 -28.97 9.16
C ARG A 103 37.28 -30.34 8.60
N SER A 104 36.81 -30.69 7.40
CA SER A 104 37.48 -31.66 6.54
C SER A 104 37.22 -31.38 5.06
N ASN A 105 38.32 -31.05 4.37
CA ASN A 105 38.50 -31.15 2.92
C ASN A 105 38.73 -32.63 2.54
N GLU A 106 38.37 -32.95 1.28
CA GLU A 106 38.70 -34.15 0.48
C GLU A 106 37.99 -35.45 0.94
N ILE A 107 37.16 -36.13 0.15
CA ILE A 107 37.40 -36.76 -1.16
C ILE A 107 36.04 -37.01 -1.87
N GLY A 108 35.99 -36.93 -3.21
CA GLY A 108 35.08 -37.78 -4.01
C GLY A 108 34.20 -37.09 -5.03
N THR A 109 34.74 -36.83 -6.22
CA THR A 109 33.98 -36.51 -7.44
C THR A 109 33.14 -37.71 -7.90
N SER A 110 31.82 -37.63 -7.79
CA SER A 110 30.88 -38.35 -8.67
C SER A 110 29.44 -37.84 -8.53
N GLY A 111 28.97 -37.15 -9.58
CA GLY A 111 27.58 -37.15 -10.05
C GLY A 111 26.49 -36.64 -9.11
N LEU A 112 26.29 -35.32 -9.06
CA LEU A 112 24.97 -34.74 -8.78
C LEU A 112 24.50 -34.02 -10.04
N PRO A 113 23.25 -34.22 -10.50
CA PRO A 113 22.78 -33.64 -11.75
C PRO A 113 22.69 -32.11 -11.61
N LEU A 114 23.41 -31.42 -12.49
CA LEU A 114 23.22 -30.00 -12.74
C LEU A 114 21.74 -29.77 -13.07
N TYR A 115 21.05 -29.02 -12.23
CA TYR A 115 19.73 -28.50 -12.55
C TYR A 115 19.92 -27.44 -13.64
N GLU A 116 19.89 -27.87 -14.90
CA GLU A 116 19.84 -26.98 -16.05
C GLU A 116 18.54 -26.18 -15.98
N PHE A 117 18.66 -24.88 -15.74
CA PHE A 117 17.56 -23.95 -15.85
C PHE A 117 17.06 -23.91 -17.31
N PRO A 118 15.74 -23.93 -17.56
CA PRO A 118 15.24 -23.86 -18.92
C PRO A 118 15.59 -22.49 -19.53
N PRO A 119 16.11 -22.45 -20.77
CA PRO A 119 16.40 -21.19 -21.43
C PRO A 119 15.11 -20.55 -21.95
N SER A 120 15.04 -19.22 -21.79
CA SER A 120 14.14 -18.27 -22.48
C SER A 120 12.62 -18.41 -22.26
N LEU A 121 12.03 -17.37 -21.68
CA LEU A 121 10.59 -17.04 -21.74
C LEU A 121 10.15 -16.99 -23.22
N ASN A 122 9.62 -18.10 -23.73
CA ASN A 122 9.12 -18.17 -25.10
C ASN A 122 7.70 -17.59 -25.13
N ILE A 123 7.61 -16.27 -25.24
CA ILE A 123 6.39 -15.54 -25.52
C ILE A 123 6.08 -15.81 -27.00
N ASN A 124 5.12 -16.70 -27.25
CA ASN A 124 4.61 -17.20 -28.54
C ASN A 124 5.11 -18.59 -28.99
N ARG A 125 4.40 -19.68 -28.63
CA ARG A 125 4.04 -20.70 -29.64
C ARG A 125 2.81 -21.54 -29.28
N THR A 126 2.14 -21.86 -30.38
CA THR A 126 0.92 -22.61 -30.68
C THR A 126 0.80 -24.02 -30.13
N GLU A 127 -0.48 -24.42 -30.06
CA GLU A 127 -1.07 -25.72 -29.78
C GLU A 127 -0.23 -26.94 -30.18
N VAL A 128 -0.03 -27.85 -29.23
CA VAL A 128 0.40 -29.22 -29.47
C VAL A 128 -0.80 -30.13 -29.22
N THR A 129 -1.18 -30.89 -30.24
CA THR A 129 -2.26 -31.88 -30.20
C THR A 129 -1.84 -33.18 -29.52
N THR A 130 -2.82 -33.73 -28.79
CA THR A 130 -3.05 -35.14 -28.37
C THR A 130 -2.12 -35.78 -27.33
N GLU A 131 -2.64 -35.96 -26.10
CA GLU A 131 -3.22 -37.22 -25.63
C GLU A 131 -4.15 -36.98 -24.41
N ALA A 132 -5.24 -37.74 -24.34
CA ALA A 132 -6.37 -37.50 -23.43
C ALA A 132 -6.03 -37.87 -21.98
N THR A 133 -5.52 -36.90 -21.22
CA THR A 133 -5.55 -36.91 -19.76
C THR A 133 -6.72 -36.07 -19.26
N HIS A 134 -7.41 -36.55 -18.22
CA HIS A 134 -8.58 -35.93 -17.59
C HIS A 134 -8.34 -34.43 -17.34
N ARG A 135 -8.90 -33.55 -18.19
CA ARG A 135 -8.87 -32.11 -17.95
C ARG A 135 -9.73 -31.82 -16.72
N PRO A 136 -9.20 -31.17 -15.66
CA PRO A 136 -10.05 -30.70 -14.57
C PRO A 136 -11.12 -29.78 -15.16
N LYS A 137 -12.39 -29.97 -14.76
CA LYS A 137 -13.48 -29.08 -15.16
C LYS A 137 -13.13 -27.67 -14.68
N HIS A 138 -12.71 -26.79 -15.59
CA HIS A 138 -12.50 -25.39 -15.26
C HIS A 138 -13.83 -24.83 -14.73
N HIS A 139 -13.82 -24.32 -13.50
CA HIS A 139 -14.97 -23.62 -12.96
C HIS A 139 -15.22 -22.40 -13.84
N GLN A 140 -16.37 -22.37 -14.51
CA GLN A 140 -16.80 -21.23 -15.30
C GLN A 140 -17.48 -20.23 -14.38
N PHE A 141 -16.99 -19.00 -14.40
CA PHE A 141 -17.55 -17.90 -13.62
C PHE A 141 -18.42 -17.02 -14.53
N ALA A 142 -19.46 -16.42 -13.96
CA ALA A 142 -20.30 -15.45 -14.64
C ALA A 142 -20.26 -14.13 -13.87
N LEU A 143 -20.21 -12.99 -14.58
CA LEU A 143 -20.41 -11.68 -13.98
C LEU A 143 -21.91 -11.39 -13.93
N GLU A 144 -22.50 -11.43 -12.73
CA GLU A 144 -23.89 -11.03 -12.47
C GLU A 144 -24.06 -9.49 -12.51
N VAL A 145 -23.56 -8.85 -13.57
CA VAL A 145 -23.51 -7.40 -13.74
C VAL A 145 -23.89 -7.06 -15.18
N PRO A 146 -24.80 -6.10 -15.41
CA PRO A 146 -25.16 -5.70 -16.77
C PRO A 146 -23.92 -5.31 -17.59
N PRO A 147 -23.74 -5.82 -18.83
CA PRO A 147 -22.56 -5.57 -19.65
C PRO A 147 -22.23 -4.07 -19.82
N GLN A 148 -23.24 -3.22 -19.91
CA GLN A 148 -23.08 -1.76 -20.03
C GLN A 148 -22.38 -1.17 -18.81
N LEU A 149 -22.76 -1.62 -17.61
CA LEU A 149 -22.12 -1.18 -16.38
C LEU A 149 -20.69 -1.74 -16.27
N VAL A 150 -20.45 -2.98 -16.72
CA VAL A 150 -19.08 -3.52 -16.76
C VAL A 150 -18.19 -2.64 -17.64
N ASN A 151 -18.65 -2.29 -18.84
CA ASN A 151 -17.91 -1.42 -19.75
C ASN A 151 -17.67 -0.02 -19.14
N GLU A 152 -18.69 0.59 -18.54
CA GLU A 152 -18.56 1.88 -17.85
C GLU A 152 -17.49 1.83 -16.75
N LEU A 153 -17.55 0.81 -15.89
CA LEU A 153 -16.60 0.66 -14.78
C LEU A 153 -15.18 0.36 -15.25
N VAL A 154 -15.02 -0.37 -16.36
CA VAL A 154 -13.70 -0.59 -16.98
C VAL A 154 -13.15 0.70 -17.58
N GLU A 155 -13.97 1.52 -18.23
CA GLU A 155 -13.52 2.84 -18.71
C GLU A 155 -13.12 3.76 -17.55
N ILE A 156 -13.90 3.76 -16.45
CA ILE A 156 -13.55 4.48 -15.22
C ILE A 156 -12.23 3.97 -14.63
N TYR A 157 -11.95 2.65 -14.67
CA TYR A 157 -10.66 2.14 -14.22
C TYR A 157 -9.51 2.80 -14.98
N PHE A 158 -9.58 2.79 -16.32
CA PHE A 158 -8.54 3.40 -17.15
C PHE A 158 -8.48 4.92 -17.02
N ASP A 159 -9.60 5.57 -16.69
CA ASP A 159 -9.65 7.01 -16.46
C ASP A 159 -9.08 7.42 -15.10
N LYS A 160 -9.49 6.77 -14.01
CA LYS A 160 -9.26 7.22 -12.63
C LYS A 160 -8.35 6.35 -11.78
N VAL A 161 -8.33 5.03 -12.00
CA VAL A 161 -7.61 4.07 -11.14
C VAL A 161 -6.22 3.77 -11.70
N GLN A 162 -6.13 3.57 -13.02
CA GLN A 162 -4.88 3.35 -13.74
C GLN A 162 -3.84 4.45 -13.47
N SER A 163 -4.28 5.69 -13.16
CA SER A 163 -3.37 6.79 -12.84
C SER A 163 -2.40 6.48 -11.70
N PHE A 164 -2.80 5.66 -10.72
CA PHE A 164 -1.97 5.24 -9.59
C PHE A 164 -1.77 3.72 -9.50
N LEU A 165 -2.51 2.93 -10.29
CA LEU A 165 -2.39 1.48 -10.40
C LEU A 165 -2.32 1.06 -11.88
N PRO A 166 -1.25 1.40 -12.61
CA PRO A 166 -1.20 1.23 -14.06
C PRO A 166 -0.79 -0.20 -14.43
N LEU A 167 -1.75 -1.11 -14.43
CA LEU A 167 -1.50 -2.55 -14.52
C LEU A 167 -1.67 -3.13 -15.93
N PHE A 168 -2.43 -2.47 -16.81
CA PHE A 168 -2.84 -3.02 -18.09
C PHE A 168 -2.60 -2.08 -19.26
N HIS A 169 -2.15 -2.61 -20.39
CA HIS A 169 -2.14 -1.87 -21.65
C HIS A 169 -3.57 -1.71 -22.19
N LYS A 170 -4.12 -0.48 -22.20
CA LYS A 170 -5.55 -0.22 -22.47
C LYS A 170 -6.04 -0.85 -23.77
N HIS A 171 -5.35 -0.62 -24.90
CA HIS A 171 -5.79 -1.14 -26.20
C HIS A 171 -5.89 -2.67 -26.22
N ARG A 172 -4.84 -3.36 -25.79
CA ARG A 172 -4.82 -4.83 -25.70
C ARG A 172 -5.85 -5.36 -24.70
N PHE A 173 -6.08 -4.65 -23.59
CA PHE A 173 -7.10 -5.04 -22.62
C PHE A 173 -8.50 -4.98 -23.24
N VAL A 174 -8.85 -3.86 -23.87
CA VAL A 174 -10.14 -3.70 -24.57
C VAL A 174 -10.28 -4.77 -25.65
N GLU A 175 -9.22 -5.02 -26.42
CA GLU A 175 -9.22 -6.04 -27.46
C GLU A 175 -9.48 -7.44 -26.88
N THR A 176 -8.84 -7.78 -25.75
CA THR A 176 -8.93 -9.11 -25.13
C THR A 176 -10.24 -9.34 -24.40
N TYR A 177 -10.73 -8.34 -23.66
CA TYR A 177 -11.84 -8.51 -22.71
C TYR A 177 -13.14 -7.85 -23.16
N LEU A 178 -13.09 -6.86 -24.06
CA LEU A 178 -14.27 -6.08 -24.49
C LEU A 178 -14.57 -6.21 -25.99
N SER A 179 -13.78 -6.94 -26.78
CA SER A 179 -14.06 -7.13 -28.22
C SER A 179 -15.32 -7.94 -28.50
N THR A 180 -15.87 -7.69 -29.68
CA THR A 180 -17.20 -8.12 -30.11
C THR A 180 -17.13 -9.42 -30.91
N ASN A 181 -17.37 -10.56 -30.25
CA ASN A 181 -18.13 -11.62 -30.92
C ASN A 181 -19.63 -11.28 -30.78
N SER A 182 -20.44 -11.71 -31.75
CA SER A 182 -21.80 -11.28 -32.10
C SER A 182 -22.89 -11.38 -31.00
N GLN A 183 -22.52 -11.58 -29.73
CA GLN A 183 -23.41 -11.75 -28.58
C GLN A 183 -23.01 -10.84 -27.41
N ILE A 184 -23.14 -9.52 -27.61
CA ILE A 184 -22.81 -8.47 -26.61
C ILE A 184 -23.44 -8.77 -25.23
N ASN A 185 -24.66 -9.31 -25.20
CA ASN A 185 -25.40 -9.57 -23.96
C ASN A 185 -24.93 -10.81 -23.18
N ARG A 186 -24.16 -11.73 -23.78
CA ARG A 186 -23.68 -12.98 -23.13
C ARG A 186 -22.18 -13.01 -22.92
N ARG A 187 -21.49 -11.90 -23.19
CA ARG A 187 -20.01 -11.79 -23.15
C ARG A 187 -19.43 -12.22 -21.80
N TYR A 188 -20.15 -11.99 -20.71
CA TYR A 188 -19.66 -12.21 -19.36
C TYR A 188 -20.30 -13.41 -18.65
N ASP A 189 -21.01 -14.27 -19.40
CA ASP A 189 -21.70 -15.44 -18.85
C ASP A 189 -20.74 -16.60 -18.56
N THR A 190 -19.62 -16.66 -19.29
CA THR A 190 -18.62 -17.73 -19.17
C THR A 190 -17.20 -17.16 -19.20
N LEU A 191 -16.58 -17.08 -18.03
CA LEU A 191 -15.26 -16.51 -17.83
C LEU A 191 -14.33 -17.50 -17.13
N SER A 192 -13.05 -17.43 -17.46
CA SER A 192 -12.01 -18.06 -16.65
C SER A 192 -11.94 -17.40 -15.27
N GLY A 193 -11.49 -18.12 -14.25
CA GLY A 193 -11.31 -17.58 -12.90
C GLY A 193 -10.41 -16.34 -12.86
N GLU A 194 -9.32 -16.35 -13.62
CA GLU A 194 -8.40 -15.21 -13.74
C GLU A 194 -9.09 -13.97 -14.34
N THR A 195 -9.87 -14.15 -15.42
CA THR A 195 -10.60 -13.05 -16.05
C THR A 195 -11.67 -12.49 -15.13
N ALA A 196 -12.40 -13.37 -14.45
CA ALA A 196 -13.41 -12.95 -13.48
C ALA A 196 -12.77 -12.21 -12.29
N LEU A 197 -11.61 -12.66 -11.81
CA LEU A 197 -10.85 -12.00 -10.74
C LEU A 197 -10.40 -10.59 -11.16
N ILE A 198 -9.82 -10.45 -12.36
CA ILE A 198 -9.40 -9.15 -12.91
C ILE A 198 -10.60 -8.21 -13.02
N LEU A 199 -11.68 -8.64 -13.69
CA LEU A 199 -12.85 -7.79 -13.90
C LEU A 199 -13.48 -7.39 -12.56
N HIS A 200 -13.72 -8.31 -11.63
CA HIS A 200 -14.25 -7.96 -10.32
C HIS A 200 -13.32 -7.03 -9.53
N GLY A 201 -12.00 -7.19 -9.62
CA GLY A 201 -11.02 -6.28 -9.02
C GLY A 201 -11.11 -4.86 -9.59
N MET A 202 -11.14 -4.72 -10.91
CA MET A 202 -11.30 -3.42 -11.59
C MET A 202 -12.63 -2.76 -11.21
N LEU A 203 -13.73 -3.53 -11.20
CA LEU A 203 -15.06 -3.05 -10.82
C LEU A 203 -15.09 -2.58 -9.36
N ALA A 204 -14.45 -3.31 -8.45
CA ALA A 204 -14.36 -2.97 -7.03
C ALA A 204 -13.61 -1.65 -6.77
N LEU A 205 -12.56 -1.39 -7.56
CA LEU A 205 -11.81 -0.15 -7.48
C LEU A 205 -12.54 1.02 -8.17
N SER A 206 -13.29 0.76 -9.23
CA SER A 206 -13.86 1.81 -10.09
C SER A 206 -15.27 2.25 -9.69
N ALA A 207 -16.07 1.37 -9.08
CA ALA A 207 -17.47 1.66 -8.73
C ALA A 207 -17.66 2.91 -7.87
N ARG A 208 -16.65 3.28 -7.08
CA ARG A 208 -16.65 4.50 -6.27
C ARG A 208 -16.71 5.80 -7.08
N PHE A 209 -16.32 5.78 -8.35
CA PHE A 209 -16.33 6.96 -9.23
C PHE A 209 -17.50 6.97 -10.22
N SER A 210 -18.31 5.91 -10.27
CA SER A 210 -19.44 5.83 -11.20
C SER A 210 -20.62 6.67 -10.72
N SER A 211 -21.30 7.33 -11.65
CA SER A 211 -22.56 8.05 -11.44
C SER A 211 -23.79 7.24 -11.90
N SER A 212 -23.63 5.93 -12.14
CA SER A 212 -24.70 5.06 -12.59
C SER A 212 -25.85 4.99 -11.57
N PRO A 213 -27.13 5.02 -12.01
CA PRO A 213 -28.30 4.89 -11.12
C PRO A 213 -28.30 3.62 -10.27
N LYS A 214 -27.55 2.57 -10.65
CA LYS A 214 -27.39 1.36 -9.84
C LYS A 214 -26.84 1.67 -8.43
N PHE A 215 -26.10 2.77 -8.28
CA PHE A 215 -25.47 3.16 -7.03
C PHE A 215 -26.21 4.28 -6.29
N ASP A 216 -27.44 4.60 -6.68
CA ASP A 216 -28.27 5.59 -6.01
C ASP A 216 -28.50 5.19 -4.54
N GLY A 217 -28.30 6.15 -3.63
CA GLY A 217 -28.37 5.91 -2.19
C GLY A 217 -27.15 5.20 -1.58
N ILE A 218 -26.16 4.78 -2.38
CA ILE A 218 -24.93 4.13 -1.88
C ILE A 218 -23.77 5.14 -1.86
N LEU A 219 -23.13 5.29 -0.71
CA LEU A 219 -21.96 6.15 -0.55
C LEU A 219 -20.81 5.69 -1.46
N PRO A 220 -20.06 6.60 -2.11
CA PRO A 220 -18.99 6.24 -3.06
C PRO A 220 -18.01 5.18 -2.51
N ALA A 221 -17.53 5.34 -1.28
CA ALA A 221 -16.62 4.40 -0.63
C ALA A 221 -17.17 2.97 -0.42
N GLN A 222 -18.48 2.75 -0.56
CA GLN A 222 -19.14 1.44 -0.38
C GLN A 222 -19.50 0.76 -1.70
N ARG A 223 -19.51 1.49 -2.82
CA ARG A 223 -19.99 0.99 -4.13
C ARG A 223 -19.19 -0.21 -4.65
N GLY A 224 -17.91 -0.30 -4.28
CA GLY A 224 -17.02 -1.39 -4.69
C GLY A 224 -17.21 -2.72 -3.94
N GLU A 225 -17.91 -2.71 -2.80
CA GLU A 225 -17.94 -3.83 -1.86
C GLU A 225 -18.51 -5.15 -2.41
N PRO A 226 -19.62 -5.15 -3.16
CA PRO A 226 -20.12 -6.38 -3.78
C PRO A 226 -19.10 -7.02 -4.73
N PHE A 227 -18.38 -6.20 -5.51
CA PHE A 227 -17.39 -6.70 -6.47
C PHE A 227 -16.13 -7.20 -5.77
N GLY A 228 -15.66 -6.49 -4.74
CA GLY A 228 -14.51 -6.91 -3.95
C GLY A 228 -14.74 -8.24 -3.22
N ARG A 229 -15.95 -8.46 -2.68
CA ARG A 229 -16.32 -9.76 -2.08
C ARG A 229 -16.29 -10.89 -3.09
N ARG A 230 -16.80 -10.66 -4.31
CA ARG A 230 -16.75 -11.67 -5.39
C ARG A 230 -15.33 -11.95 -5.86
N ALA A 231 -14.50 -10.91 -6.03
CA ALA A 231 -13.07 -11.07 -6.33
C ALA A 231 -12.36 -11.92 -5.26
N LYS A 232 -12.61 -11.65 -3.97
CA LYS A 232 -12.04 -12.45 -2.88
C LYS A 232 -12.48 -13.92 -2.94
N ALA A 233 -13.77 -14.18 -3.14
CA ALA A 233 -14.28 -15.55 -3.26
C ALA A 233 -13.63 -16.32 -4.42
N ILE A 234 -13.41 -15.65 -5.56
CA ILE A 234 -12.72 -16.24 -6.71
C ILE A 234 -11.25 -16.52 -6.36
N TYR A 235 -10.56 -15.60 -5.69
CA TYR A 235 -9.19 -15.79 -5.21
C TYR A 235 -9.08 -16.97 -4.25
N ASP A 236 -9.95 -17.03 -3.23
CA ASP A 236 -9.97 -18.10 -2.22
C ASP A 236 -10.23 -19.48 -2.87
N HIS A 237 -11.03 -19.54 -3.95
CA HIS A 237 -11.23 -20.77 -4.72
C HIS A 237 -10.01 -21.11 -5.62
N SER A 238 -9.40 -20.09 -6.21
CA SER A 238 -8.31 -20.24 -7.19
C SER A 238 -7.01 -20.68 -6.52
N ILE A 239 -6.73 -20.24 -5.28
CA ILE A 239 -5.49 -20.57 -4.58
C ILE A 239 -5.27 -22.09 -4.40
N HIS A 240 -6.36 -22.87 -4.28
CA HIS A 240 -6.30 -24.32 -4.13
C HIS A 240 -6.32 -25.08 -5.46
N THR A 241 -6.62 -24.39 -6.57
CA THR A 241 -6.77 -24.99 -7.90
C THR A 241 -5.71 -24.53 -8.89
N LEU A 242 -4.89 -23.55 -8.51
CA LEU A 242 -3.81 -23.01 -9.34
C LEU A 242 -2.70 -24.04 -9.50
N GLN A 243 -2.52 -24.54 -10.73
CA GLN A 243 -1.44 -25.48 -11.05
C GLN A 243 -0.13 -24.77 -11.38
N GLN A 244 -0.20 -23.64 -12.09
CA GLN A 244 0.94 -22.82 -12.45
C GLN A 244 0.56 -21.34 -12.32
N PRO A 245 1.44 -20.49 -11.78
CA PRO A 245 1.19 -19.07 -11.71
C PRO A 245 1.14 -18.47 -13.12
N THR A 246 0.22 -17.53 -13.33
CA THR A 246 0.15 -16.75 -14.57
C THR A 246 0.20 -15.26 -14.24
N VAL A 247 0.65 -14.45 -15.20
CA VAL A 247 0.64 -12.99 -15.07
C VAL A 247 -0.78 -12.47 -14.86
N ARG A 248 -1.79 -13.07 -15.51
CA ARG A 248 -3.20 -12.67 -15.35
C ARG A 248 -3.70 -12.93 -13.93
N TYR A 249 -3.37 -14.08 -13.35
CA TYR A 249 -3.71 -14.37 -11.97
C TYR A 249 -3.05 -13.38 -11.02
N LEU A 250 -1.75 -13.10 -11.19
CA LEU A 250 -1.04 -12.07 -10.42
C LEU A 250 -1.70 -10.69 -10.58
N GLN A 251 -2.05 -10.27 -11.79
CA GLN A 251 -2.74 -9.00 -12.04
C GLN A 251 -4.08 -8.92 -11.28
N GLY A 252 -4.85 -10.01 -11.28
CA GLY A 252 -6.07 -10.12 -10.48
C GLY A 252 -5.81 -10.02 -8.97
N CYS A 253 -4.78 -10.69 -8.47
CA CYS A 253 -4.35 -10.62 -7.07
C CYS A 253 -3.90 -9.20 -6.67
N ILE A 254 -3.17 -8.49 -7.54
CA ILE A 254 -2.75 -7.09 -7.31
C ILE A 254 -3.99 -6.20 -7.14
N LEU A 255 -4.97 -6.29 -8.03
CA LEU A 255 -6.21 -5.51 -7.93
C LEU A 255 -6.97 -5.81 -6.63
N LEU A 256 -7.06 -7.09 -6.25
CA LEU A 256 -7.69 -7.52 -5.01
C LEU A 256 -6.93 -6.99 -3.78
N ALA A 257 -5.60 -7.11 -3.76
CA ALA A 257 -4.74 -6.62 -2.69
C ALA A 257 -4.94 -5.11 -2.48
N PHE A 258 -4.88 -4.32 -3.56
CA PHE A 258 -5.16 -2.88 -3.51
C PHE A 258 -6.56 -2.59 -2.96
N TYR A 259 -7.59 -3.31 -3.42
CA TYR A 259 -8.94 -3.13 -2.93
C TYR A 259 -9.07 -3.44 -1.43
N LEU A 260 -8.56 -4.59 -0.98
CA LEU A 260 -8.65 -5.01 0.42
C LEU A 260 -7.91 -4.01 1.32
N TYR A 261 -6.65 -3.70 0.99
CA TYR A 261 -5.83 -2.82 1.82
C TYR A 261 -6.38 -1.39 1.88
N SER A 262 -6.97 -0.89 0.79
CA SER A 262 -7.61 0.45 0.75
C SER A 262 -9.01 0.51 1.36
N SER A 263 -9.66 -0.63 1.57
CA SER A 263 -10.98 -0.75 2.20
C SER A 263 -10.90 -0.86 3.73
N GLY A 264 -9.69 -0.92 4.27
CA GLY A 264 -9.38 -1.12 5.68
C GLY A 264 -8.28 -2.18 5.79
N PRO A 265 -7.03 -1.82 6.14
CA PRO A 265 -5.94 -2.78 6.19
C PRO A 265 -6.24 -3.85 7.25
N ASP A 266 -6.51 -5.06 6.77
CA ASP A 266 -6.77 -6.24 7.59
C ASP A 266 -5.72 -7.33 7.29
N SER A 267 -5.77 -8.43 8.05
CA SER A 267 -4.86 -9.56 7.87
C SER A 267 -5.00 -10.20 6.48
N GLN A 268 -6.17 -10.11 5.85
CA GLN A 268 -6.40 -10.69 4.53
C GLN A 268 -5.65 -9.90 3.45
N GLY A 269 -5.74 -8.57 3.46
CA GLY A 269 -4.96 -7.72 2.56
C GLY A 269 -3.47 -8.00 2.66
N TRP A 270 -2.93 -8.13 3.89
CA TRP A 270 -1.53 -8.52 4.12
C TRP A 270 -1.16 -9.86 3.47
N LEU A 271 -2.00 -10.89 3.64
CA LEU A 271 -1.75 -12.21 3.07
C LEU A 271 -1.77 -12.21 1.54
N VAL A 272 -2.72 -11.49 0.93
CA VAL A 272 -2.79 -11.38 -0.53
C VAL A 272 -1.59 -10.62 -1.09
N ILE A 273 -1.09 -9.58 -0.40
CA ILE A 273 0.16 -8.90 -0.78
C ILE A 273 1.34 -9.87 -0.75
N GLY A 274 1.51 -10.66 0.32
CA GLY A 274 2.55 -11.67 0.40
C GLY A 274 2.45 -12.73 -0.72
N MET A 275 1.24 -13.11 -1.11
CA MET A 275 1.00 -13.97 -2.27
C MET A 275 1.43 -13.30 -3.57
N CYS A 276 1.09 -12.02 -3.79
CA CYS A 276 1.53 -11.27 -4.96
C CYS A 276 3.06 -11.26 -5.09
N SER A 277 3.79 -11.03 -3.98
CA SER A 277 5.25 -11.05 -3.97
C SER A 277 5.80 -12.40 -4.41
N ARG A 278 5.28 -13.52 -3.88
CA ARG A 278 5.71 -14.87 -4.28
C ARG A 278 5.41 -15.17 -5.74
N LEU A 279 4.19 -14.88 -6.19
CA LEU A 279 3.80 -15.06 -7.58
C LEU A 279 4.68 -14.24 -8.54
N ALA A 280 5.05 -13.01 -8.17
CA ALA A 280 5.93 -12.18 -8.98
C ALA A 280 7.34 -12.77 -9.11
N TYR A 281 7.88 -13.36 -8.03
CA TYR A 281 9.15 -14.10 -8.07
C TYR A 281 9.03 -15.39 -8.89
N ASP A 282 7.98 -16.19 -8.68
CA ASP A 282 7.77 -17.45 -9.40
C ASP A 282 7.61 -17.23 -10.92
N LEU A 283 7.01 -16.11 -11.31
CA LEU A 283 6.90 -15.67 -12.71
C LEU A 283 8.19 -15.05 -13.27
N GLY A 284 9.24 -14.91 -12.46
CA GLY A 284 10.51 -14.32 -12.87
C GLY A 284 10.46 -12.82 -13.14
N LEU A 285 9.44 -12.10 -12.65
CA LEU A 285 9.28 -10.66 -12.92
C LEU A 285 10.41 -9.83 -12.32
N ASN A 286 11.06 -10.31 -11.26
CA ASN A 286 12.23 -9.68 -10.65
C ASN A 286 13.46 -9.62 -11.58
N LYS A 287 13.44 -10.39 -12.67
CA LYS A 287 14.53 -10.54 -13.63
C LYS A 287 14.07 -10.23 -15.06
N VAL A 288 12.93 -9.54 -15.20
CA VAL A 288 12.34 -9.23 -16.51
C VAL A 288 13.32 -8.48 -17.42
N ASP A 289 14.30 -7.76 -16.84
CA ASP A 289 15.33 -7.03 -17.57
C ASP A 289 16.76 -7.60 -17.48
N GLU A 290 16.95 -8.80 -16.94
CA GLU A 290 18.26 -9.47 -16.85
C GLU A 290 18.75 -9.98 -18.23
N THR A 291 17.82 -10.29 -19.15
CA THR A 291 18.16 -10.79 -20.50
C THR A 291 17.94 -9.73 -21.57
N ASN A 292 19.03 -9.46 -22.32
CA ASN A 292 18.99 -8.63 -23.52
C ASN A 292 18.20 -9.35 -24.63
N LEU A 293 17.34 -8.62 -25.32
CA LEU A 293 16.61 -9.15 -26.48
C LEU A 293 17.61 -9.56 -27.57
N ASN A 294 17.42 -10.75 -28.15
CA ASN A 294 18.18 -11.20 -29.30
C ASN A 294 17.99 -10.22 -30.47
N GLU A 295 19.10 -9.74 -31.04
CA GLU A 295 19.16 -8.72 -32.11
C GLU A 295 18.51 -9.14 -33.46
N GLN A 296 17.92 -10.33 -33.55
CA GLN A 296 17.45 -10.94 -34.80
C GLN A 296 15.93 -10.76 -35.08
N GLN A 297 15.20 -9.99 -34.28
CA GLN A 297 13.76 -9.77 -34.47
C GLN A 297 13.44 -8.57 -35.37
N SER A 298 12.31 -8.62 -36.11
CA SER A 298 11.80 -7.47 -36.86
C SER A 298 11.48 -6.28 -35.95
N GLN A 299 11.63 -5.05 -36.43
CA GLN A 299 11.43 -3.83 -35.64
C GLN A 299 10.05 -3.75 -34.95
N ASP A 300 8.96 -4.13 -35.64
CA ASP A 300 7.62 -4.06 -35.04
C ASP A 300 7.36 -5.16 -34.00
N ALA A 301 7.89 -6.37 -34.22
CA ALA A 301 7.86 -7.43 -33.21
C ALA A 301 8.64 -7.01 -31.95
N CYS A 302 9.77 -6.32 -32.12
CA CYS A 302 10.57 -5.78 -31.02
C CYS A 302 9.82 -4.71 -30.22
N LYS A 303 9.05 -3.83 -30.88
CA LYS A 303 8.22 -2.81 -30.20
C LYS A 303 7.09 -3.43 -29.38
N ARG A 304 6.37 -4.39 -29.95
CA ARG A 304 5.28 -5.10 -29.26
C ARG A 304 5.83 -5.88 -28.06
N GLU A 305 6.92 -6.60 -28.23
CA GLU A 305 7.59 -7.33 -27.15
C GLU A 305 8.04 -6.38 -26.04
N TRP A 306 8.63 -5.22 -26.39
CA TRP A 306 8.96 -4.18 -25.43
C TRP A 306 7.74 -3.71 -24.62
N SER A 307 6.59 -3.47 -25.28
CA SER A 307 5.34 -3.07 -24.61
C SER A 307 4.77 -4.14 -23.66
N MET A 308 5.01 -5.42 -23.97
CA MET A 308 4.61 -6.55 -23.15
C MET A 308 5.50 -6.64 -21.91
N ARG A 309 6.83 -6.49 -22.09
CA ARG A 309 7.77 -6.40 -20.97
C ARG A 309 7.49 -5.19 -20.07
N GLU A 310 7.10 -4.06 -20.64
CA GLU A 310 6.69 -2.88 -19.86
C GLU A 310 5.47 -3.17 -18.98
N GLU A 311 4.51 -3.99 -19.43
CA GLU A 311 3.40 -4.44 -18.58
C GLU A 311 3.88 -5.28 -17.39
N LEU A 312 4.87 -6.15 -17.62
CA LEU A 312 5.49 -6.97 -16.57
C LEU A 312 6.25 -6.11 -15.55
N ARG A 313 7.03 -5.11 -16.01
CA ARG A 313 7.69 -4.14 -15.12
C ARG A 313 6.68 -3.41 -14.26
N ARG A 314 5.57 -2.97 -14.85
CA ARG A 314 4.51 -2.26 -14.13
C ARG A 314 3.83 -3.15 -13.08
N ALA A 315 3.57 -4.42 -13.39
CA ALA A 315 3.10 -5.39 -12.42
C ALA A 315 4.09 -5.56 -11.26
N TRP A 316 5.39 -5.72 -11.55
CA TRP A 316 6.44 -5.78 -10.52
C TRP A 316 6.42 -4.56 -9.59
N TRP A 317 6.45 -3.35 -10.16
CA TRP A 317 6.45 -2.10 -9.38
C TRP A 317 5.17 -1.94 -8.54
N CYS A 318 4.00 -2.38 -9.04
CA CYS A 318 2.78 -2.38 -8.25
C CYS A 318 2.84 -3.35 -7.05
N VAL A 319 3.47 -4.52 -7.20
CA VAL A 319 3.70 -5.46 -6.08
C VAL A 319 4.69 -4.88 -5.09
N TRP A 320 5.79 -4.28 -5.58
CA TRP A 320 6.78 -3.62 -4.73
C TRP A 320 6.17 -2.48 -3.91
N GLU A 321 5.35 -1.61 -4.52
CA GLU A 321 4.67 -0.52 -3.81
C GLU A 321 3.72 -1.05 -2.72
N LEU A 322 2.97 -2.12 -3.00
CA LEU A 322 2.10 -2.78 -2.01
C LEU A 322 2.89 -3.35 -0.84
N ASP A 323 3.96 -4.10 -1.10
CA ASP A 323 4.79 -4.74 -0.09
C ASP A 323 5.53 -3.71 0.75
N ALA A 324 6.11 -2.67 0.12
CA ALA A 324 6.77 -1.56 0.78
C ALA A 324 5.82 -0.78 1.70
N PHE A 325 4.63 -0.42 1.19
CA PHE A 325 3.64 0.31 1.99
C PHE A 325 3.14 -0.53 3.16
N ALA A 326 2.70 -1.77 2.91
CA ALA A 326 2.16 -2.62 3.95
C ALA A 326 3.19 -2.90 5.03
N SER A 327 4.43 -3.20 4.64
CA SER A 327 5.54 -3.48 5.55
C SER A 327 5.97 -2.25 6.35
N GLY A 328 5.99 -1.07 5.72
CA GLY A 328 6.23 0.20 6.42
C GLY A 328 5.18 0.47 7.50
N VAL A 329 3.92 0.33 7.13
CA VAL A 329 2.76 0.55 8.02
C VAL A 329 2.70 -0.49 9.14
N ALA A 330 3.07 -1.75 8.87
CA ALA A 330 3.17 -2.79 9.89
C ALA A 330 4.49 -2.74 10.69
N CYS A 331 5.44 -1.88 10.32
CA CYS A 331 6.81 -1.86 10.83
C CYS A 331 7.47 -3.24 10.82
N ARG A 332 7.40 -3.89 9.65
CA ARG A 332 7.99 -5.19 9.34
C ARG A 332 8.99 -5.05 8.18
N PRO A 333 9.97 -5.95 8.06
CA PRO A 333 10.78 -6.03 6.85
C PRO A 333 9.89 -6.31 5.63
N PRO A 334 10.12 -5.65 4.48
CA PRO A 334 9.52 -6.02 3.22
C PRO A 334 9.82 -7.46 2.82
N THR A 335 8.90 -8.08 2.10
CA THR A 335 9.10 -9.42 1.52
C THR A 335 10.06 -9.37 0.33
N ILE A 336 10.01 -8.29 -0.45
CA ILE A 336 10.86 -8.07 -1.61
C ILE A 336 12.23 -7.58 -1.15
N ASP A 337 13.28 -8.32 -1.50
CA ASP A 337 14.66 -7.92 -1.29
C ASP A 337 15.07 -6.86 -2.32
N MET A 338 15.31 -5.64 -1.83
CA MET A 338 15.67 -4.47 -2.63
C MET A 338 17.02 -4.60 -3.35
N THR A 339 17.85 -5.57 -2.97
CA THR A 339 19.16 -5.82 -3.59
C THR A 339 19.11 -6.89 -4.68
N ARG A 340 17.96 -7.56 -4.87
CA ARG A 340 17.84 -8.78 -5.69
C ARG A 340 16.79 -8.71 -6.79
N PHE A 341 16.65 -7.55 -7.44
CA PHE A 341 15.85 -7.43 -8.65
C PHE A 341 16.52 -6.54 -9.70
N GLN A 342 16.26 -6.84 -10.97
CA GLN A 342 16.69 -6.09 -12.14
C GLN A 342 15.46 -5.80 -12.99
N VAL A 343 14.78 -4.72 -12.64
CA VAL A 343 13.54 -4.26 -13.27
C VAL A 343 13.67 -2.77 -13.53
N LEU A 344 13.57 -2.38 -14.80
CA LEU A 344 13.66 -0.98 -15.17
C LEU A 344 12.48 -0.19 -14.60
N LEU A 345 12.72 1.08 -14.25
CA LEU A 345 11.65 2.01 -13.87
C LEU A 345 10.62 2.13 -15.01
N PRO A 346 9.32 2.21 -14.69
CA PRO A 346 8.28 2.33 -15.71
C PRO A 346 8.45 3.64 -16.48
N VAL A 347 8.15 3.61 -17.77
CA VAL A 347 8.16 4.81 -18.62
C VAL A 347 6.76 5.42 -18.72
N SER A 348 6.63 6.57 -19.37
CA SER A 348 5.34 7.25 -19.55
C SER A 348 4.26 6.38 -20.21
N ASP A 349 3.01 6.55 -19.78
CA ASP A 349 1.85 5.87 -20.37
C ASP A 349 1.74 6.17 -21.87
N GLU A 350 2.11 7.38 -22.32
CA GLU A 350 2.09 7.76 -23.73
C GLU A 350 3.05 6.92 -24.56
N ALA A 351 4.29 6.74 -24.10
CA ALA A 351 5.27 5.90 -24.78
C ALA A 351 4.87 4.41 -24.74
N TRP A 352 4.36 3.94 -23.59
CA TRP A 352 3.91 2.58 -23.42
C TRP A 352 2.76 2.23 -24.37
N PHE A 353 1.71 3.06 -24.42
CA PHE A 353 0.55 2.81 -25.27
C PHE A 353 0.80 3.02 -26.76
N ALA A 354 1.83 3.80 -27.11
CA ALA A 354 2.26 4.00 -28.49
C ALA A 354 3.24 2.92 -29.00
N ASP A 355 3.51 1.87 -28.19
CA ASP A 355 4.54 0.86 -28.48
C ASP A 355 5.89 1.52 -28.84
N CYS A 356 6.24 2.61 -28.14
CA CYS A 356 7.41 3.43 -28.41
C CYS A 356 8.47 3.19 -27.33
N PRO A 357 9.52 2.39 -27.60
CA PRO A 357 10.56 2.12 -26.63
C PRO A 357 11.27 3.39 -26.17
N VAL A 358 11.38 3.55 -24.86
CA VAL A 358 12.14 4.61 -24.19
C VAL A 358 13.18 3.96 -23.30
N GLN A 359 14.41 4.47 -23.35
CA GLN A 359 15.46 3.97 -22.47
C GLN A 359 15.11 4.31 -21.02
N SER A 360 15.16 3.29 -20.17
CA SER A 360 14.94 3.40 -18.73
C SER A 360 16.09 2.71 -17.98
N VAL A 361 16.03 2.72 -16.65
CA VAL A 361 17.14 2.33 -15.76
C VAL A 361 16.60 1.61 -14.53
N THR A 362 17.40 0.71 -13.95
CA THR A 362 17.12 0.07 -12.66
C THR A 362 17.54 0.98 -11.51
N VAL A 363 16.85 0.92 -10.36
CA VAL A 363 17.28 1.67 -9.16
C VAL A 363 18.47 0.97 -8.51
N ASP A 364 19.52 1.74 -8.20
CA ASP A 364 20.68 1.22 -7.46
C ASP A 364 20.29 0.99 -5.98
N PRO A 365 20.63 -0.16 -5.37
CA PRO A 365 20.33 -0.42 -3.96
C PRO A 365 21.13 0.45 -2.99
N ASP A 366 22.26 1.03 -3.41
CA ASP A 366 23.04 1.97 -2.59
C ASP A 366 22.34 3.35 -2.56
N PRO A 367 21.96 3.87 -1.37
CA PRO A 367 21.33 5.18 -1.28
C PRO A 367 22.15 6.30 -1.91
N LEU A 368 23.49 6.22 -1.91
CA LEU A 368 24.38 7.23 -2.50
C LEU A 368 24.34 7.28 -4.03
N HIS A 369 23.77 6.25 -4.66
CA HIS A 369 23.59 6.16 -6.11
C HIS A 369 22.11 6.21 -6.50
N ALA A 370 21.21 5.67 -5.66
CA ALA A 370 19.77 5.63 -5.89
C ALA A 370 19.18 6.99 -6.27
N TRP A 371 19.56 8.06 -5.57
CA TRP A 371 18.99 9.40 -5.78
C TRP A 371 19.24 9.96 -7.19
N CYS A 372 20.36 9.58 -7.85
CA CYS A 372 20.73 10.11 -9.16
C CYS A 372 20.30 9.21 -10.33
N THR A 373 19.59 8.12 -10.06
CA THR A 373 19.18 7.10 -11.04
C THR A 373 18.62 7.70 -12.34
N LEU A 374 17.79 8.75 -12.25
CA LEU A 374 17.13 9.37 -13.41
C LEU A 374 17.85 10.59 -13.99
N ARG A 375 18.95 11.08 -13.40
CA ARG A 375 19.58 12.37 -13.78
C ARG A 375 19.93 12.45 -15.27
N ASP A 376 20.51 11.37 -15.80
CA ASP A 376 21.02 11.31 -17.18
C ASP A 376 20.23 10.30 -18.03
N CYS A 377 19.01 9.94 -17.59
CA CYS A 377 18.15 8.96 -18.24
C CYS A 377 17.16 9.63 -19.20
N GLN A 378 16.86 8.98 -20.33
CA GLN A 378 15.79 9.44 -21.23
C GLN A 378 14.41 9.39 -20.54
N ASN A 379 14.19 8.40 -19.67
CA ASN A 379 12.98 8.32 -18.86
C ASN A 379 12.96 9.44 -17.81
N GLN A 380 11.98 10.34 -17.92
CA GLN A 380 11.73 11.43 -16.97
C GLN A 380 10.29 11.40 -16.44
N ASP A 381 9.64 10.24 -16.51
CA ASP A 381 8.25 10.06 -16.11
C ASP A 381 8.02 10.39 -14.63
N GLU A 382 6.89 11.03 -14.31
CA GLU A 382 6.62 11.49 -12.96
C GLU A 382 6.48 10.35 -11.95
N ARG A 383 5.97 9.18 -12.38
CA ARG A 383 5.90 7.99 -11.52
C ARG A 383 7.28 7.41 -11.28
N ALA A 384 8.17 7.43 -12.27
CA ALA A 384 9.55 6.96 -12.10
C ALA A 384 10.28 7.76 -11.01
N TRP A 385 10.15 9.09 -11.03
CA TRP A 385 10.69 9.95 -9.97
C TRP A 385 10.09 9.63 -8.60
N PHE A 386 8.76 9.47 -8.50
CA PHE A 386 8.11 9.05 -7.26
C PHE A 386 8.67 7.72 -6.72
N LEU A 387 8.86 6.72 -7.58
CA LEU A 387 9.40 5.41 -7.19
C LEU A 387 10.81 5.51 -6.63
N VAL A 388 11.67 6.38 -7.18
CA VAL A 388 13.03 6.60 -6.67
C VAL A 388 13.00 7.15 -5.24
N ILE A 389 12.22 8.20 -4.95
CA ILE A 389 12.15 8.73 -3.59
C ILE A 389 11.46 7.77 -2.62
N ASN A 390 10.47 7.00 -3.08
CA ASN A 390 9.87 5.94 -2.28
C ASN A 390 10.90 4.86 -1.94
N PHE A 391 11.77 4.48 -2.89
CA PHE A 391 12.84 3.53 -2.65
C PHE A 391 13.81 4.01 -1.56
N VAL A 392 14.25 5.28 -1.64
CA VAL A 392 15.09 5.90 -0.59
C VAL A 392 14.37 5.94 0.76
N MET A 393 13.06 6.22 0.78
CA MET A 393 12.25 6.16 1.99
C MET A 393 12.20 4.75 2.60
N VAL A 394 12.11 3.70 1.79
CA VAL A 394 12.14 2.31 2.27
C VAL A 394 13.52 1.96 2.83
N LEU A 395 14.61 2.42 2.20
CA LEU A 395 15.97 2.27 2.77
C LEU A 395 16.08 2.95 4.14
N ALA A 396 15.57 4.18 4.25
CA ALA A 396 15.53 4.92 5.51
C ALA A 396 14.73 4.17 6.58
N HIS A 397 13.56 3.66 6.21
CA HIS A 397 12.71 2.85 7.07
C HIS A 397 13.39 1.56 7.52
N GLY A 398 14.17 0.92 6.64
CA GLY A 398 14.98 -0.25 6.96
C GLY A 398 15.96 -0.02 8.12
N LEU A 399 16.58 1.17 8.20
CA LEU A 399 17.47 1.53 9.31
C LEU A 399 16.76 1.59 10.66
N LEU A 400 15.48 1.96 10.68
CA LEU A 400 14.67 2.00 11.90
C LEU A 400 14.40 0.60 12.45
N LEU A 401 14.13 -0.36 11.55
CA LEU A 401 13.78 -1.73 11.93
C LEU A 401 14.99 -2.55 12.39
N GLN A 402 16.21 -2.01 12.27
CA GLN A 402 17.40 -2.67 12.78
C GLN A 402 17.33 -2.84 14.30
N GLN A 403 17.61 -4.06 14.78
CA GLN A 403 17.70 -4.37 16.21
C GLN A 403 18.83 -3.57 16.88
N LYS A 404 19.94 -3.37 16.17
CA LYS A 404 21.06 -2.53 16.62
C LYS A 404 20.80 -1.07 16.27
N LYS A 405 21.48 -0.16 16.98
CA LYS A 405 21.48 1.25 16.60
C LYS A 405 22.08 1.38 15.19
N PRO A 406 21.40 2.03 14.23
CA PRO A 406 21.93 2.23 12.89
C PRO A 406 23.22 3.04 12.95
N ASP A 407 24.15 2.73 12.05
CA ASP A 407 25.41 3.45 11.93
C ASP A 407 25.11 4.92 11.60
N PRO A 408 25.66 5.89 12.36
CA PRO A 408 25.53 7.30 12.03
C PRO A 408 25.96 7.66 10.61
N GLN A 409 26.88 6.91 10.00
CA GLN A 409 27.25 7.12 8.59
C GLN A 409 26.08 6.77 7.65
N GLN A 410 25.40 5.63 7.85
CA GLN A 410 24.25 5.24 7.05
C GLN A 410 23.12 6.28 7.09
N ILE A 411 22.88 6.88 8.26
CA ILE A 411 21.89 7.98 8.38
C ILE A 411 22.32 9.19 7.55
N ARG A 412 23.61 9.58 7.63
CA ARG A 412 24.16 10.70 6.85
C ARG A 412 24.14 10.43 5.34
N ASP A 413 24.38 9.20 4.93
CA ASP A 413 24.36 8.81 3.52
C ASP A 413 22.96 8.98 2.92
N ILE A 414 21.93 8.52 3.65
CA ILE A 414 20.52 8.72 3.25
C ILE A 414 20.14 10.20 3.31
N GLU A 415 20.54 10.94 4.35
CA GLU A 415 20.32 12.38 4.44
C GLU A 415 20.90 13.13 3.24
N THR A 416 22.14 12.80 2.87
CA THR A 416 22.84 13.37 1.71
C THR A 416 22.12 12.99 0.41
N ALA A 417 21.71 11.73 0.25
CA ALA A 417 20.97 11.26 -0.91
C ALA A 417 19.63 12.01 -1.07
N VAL A 418 18.89 12.22 0.02
CA VAL A 418 17.62 12.98 0.00
C VAL A 418 17.83 14.46 -0.31
N ALA A 419 18.91 15.05 0.20
CA ALA A 419 19.28 16.42 -0.15
C ALA A 419 19.62 16.54 -1.65
N CYS A 420 20.44 15.63 -2.18
CA CYS A 420 20.81 15.60 -3.59
C CYS A 420 19.61 15.33 -4.50
N TYR A 421 18.73 14.40 -4.12
CA TYR A 421 17.47 14.14 -4.82
C TYR A 421 16.65 15.43 -4.99
N GLY A 422 16.48 16.18 -3.90
CA GLY A 422 15.75 17.46 -3.93
C GLY A 422 16.38 18.51 -4.84
N LEU A 423 17.70 18.47 -5.07
CA LEU A 423 18.41 19.40 -5.95
C LEU A 423 18.32 19.04 -7.43
N ILE A 424 18.19 17.75 -7.77
CA ILE A 424 18.10 17.31 -9.16
C ILE A 424 16.68 17.18 -9.68
N LEU A 425 15.68 17.38 -8.82
CA LEU A 425 14.29 17.33 -9.23
C LEU A 425 14.06 18.29 -10.41
N PRO A 426 13.45 17.81 -11.51
CA PRO A 426 13.17 18.67 -12.65
C PRO A 426 12.30 19.88 -12.27
N PRO A 427 12.41 21.03 -12.97
CA PRO A 427 11.70 22.26 -12.61
C PRO A 427 10.18 22.11 -12.41
N GLN A 428 9.53 21.21 -13.15
CA GLN A 428 8.09 20.93 -13.03
C GLN A 428 7.69 20.33 -11.68
N PHE A 429 8.63 19.75 -10.92
CA PHE A 429 8.37 19.23 -9.58
C PHE A 429 8.37 20.32 -8.50
N HIS A 430 8.87 21.52 -8.80
CA HIS A 430 8.89 22.61 -7.85
C HIS A 430 7.49 23.23 -7.72
N LEU A 431 6.90 23.10 -6.53
CA LEU A 431 5.54 23.56 -6.20
C LEU A 431 5.31 25.07 -6.45
N GLY A 432 6.35 25.89 -6.43
CA GLY A 432 6.25 27.35 -6.64
C GLY A 432 6.28 27.80 -8.10
N SER A 433 6.50 26.90 -9.06
CA SER A 433 6.76 27.24 -10.47
C SER A 433 5.50 27.59 -11.29
N GLY A 434 4.30 27.42 -10.74
CA GLY A 434 3.04 27.55 -11.50
C GLY A 434 2.80 26.46 -12.54
N SER A 435 3.67 25.45 -12.62
CA SER A 435 3.64 24.39 -13.64
C SER A 435 2.60 23.30 -13.39
N ILE A 436 2.06 23.21 -12.17
CA ILE A 436 1.13 22.14 -11.78
C ILE A 436 -0.29 22.52 -12.20
N LEU A 437 -0.81 21.81 -13.19
CA LEU A 437 -2.13 22.05 -13.77
C LEU A 437 -3.00 20.80 -13.60
N PHE A 438 -4.18 20.96 -13.01
CA PHE A 438 -5.17 19.90 -12.89
C PHE A 438 -6.24 20.04 -13.97
N ASN A 439 -6.08 19.28 -15.06
CA ASN A 439 -7.08 19.11 -16.10
C ASN A 439 -7.17 17.62 -16.49
N PRO A 440 -8.16 17.19 -17.30
CA PRO A 440 -8.35 15.77 -17.64
C PRO A 440 -7.13 15.07 -18.26
N GLN A 441 -6.21 15.81 -18.89
CA GLN A 441 -5.00 15.26 -19.52
C GLN A 441 -3.77 15.28 -18.59
N SER A 442 -3.67 16.27 -17.69
CA SER A 442 -2.47 16.52 -16.89
C SER A 442 -2.59 16.12 -15.42
N PHE A 443 -3.79 15.81 -14.92
CA PHE A 443 -3.98 15.54 -13.49
C PHE A 443 -3.16 14.34 -13.01
N ARG A 444 -2.93 13.33 -13.87
CA ARG A 444 -2.17 12.12 -13.54
C ARG A 444 -0.71 12.45 -13.22
N LYS A 445 -0.09 13.25 -14.09
CA LYS A 445 1.30 13.74 -13.93
C LYS A 445 1.42 14.65 -12.72
N SER A 446 0.49 15.59 -12.59
CA SER A 446 0.40 16.50 -11.44
C SER A 446 0.27 15.77 -10.11
N ASN A 447 -0.52 14.69 -10.08
CA ASN A 447 -0.67 13.83 -8.92
C ASN A 447 0.69 13.22 -8.50
N TRP A 448 1.43 12.59 -9.41
CA TRP A 448 2.76 12.06 -9.11
C TRP A 448 3.76 13.12 -8.65
N ILE A 449 3.70 14.34 -9.20
CA ILE A 449 4.51 15.48 -8.74
C ILE A 449 4.17 15.84 -7.28
N ILE A 450 2.88 15.94 -6.94
CA ILE A 450 2.45 16.19 -5.55
C ILE A 450 2.92 15.05 -4.64
N LEU A 451 2.73 13.79 -5.03
CA LEU A 451 3.15 12.63 -4.23
C LEU A 451 4.66 12.57 -4.01
N THR A 452 5.46 12.93 -5.03
CA THR A 452 6.92 13.03 -4.94
C THR A 452 7.33 14.06 -3.89
N ASN A 453 6.68 15.24 -3.89
CA ASN A 453 6.92 16.27 -2.89
C ASN A 453 6.50 15.83 -1.49
N LEU A 454 5.32 15.20 -1.33
CA LEU A 454 4.86 14.68 -0.05
C LEU A 454 5.81 13.60 0.50
N MET A 455 6.27 12.68 -0.35
CA MET A 455 7.22 11.63 0.01
C MET A 455 8.58 12.22 0.41
N LEU A 456 9.08 13.21 -0.35
CA LEU A 456 10.34 13.89 -0.05
C LEU A 456 10.33 14.53 1.35
N GLN A 457 9.27 15.27 1.69
CA GLN A 457 9.15 15.90 3.01
C GLN A 457 8.92 14.87 4.12
N THR A 458 8.15 13.81 3.84
CA THR A 458 7.99 12.67 4.74
C THR A 458 9.34 12.02 5.05
N CYS A 459 10.19 11.82 4.04
CA CYS A 459 11.52 11.24 4.17
C CYS A 459 12.45 12.14 5.01
N ARG A 460 12.44 13.46 4.78
CA ARG A 460 13.21 14.43 5.60
C ARG A 460 12.77 14.40 7.07
N THR A 461 11.46 14.42 7.32
CA THR A 461 10.90 14.28 8.68
C THR A 461 11.34 12.96 9.32
N PHE A 462 11.37 11.87 8.55
CA PHE A 462 11.79 10.55 9.03
C PHE A 462 13.28 10.50 9.40
N ILE A 463 14.16 11.07 8.59
CA ILE A 463 15.61 11.10 8.84
C ILE A 463 15.93 11.95 10.07
N GLN A 464 15.22 13.07 10.24
CA GLN A 464 15.34 13.90 11.44
C GLN A 464 14.93 13.12 12.70
N LEU A 465 13.83 12.36 12.64
CA LEU A 465 13.42 11.45 13.71
C LEU A 465 14.49 10.39 14.05
N LEU A 466 15.13 9.78 13.04
CA LEU A 466 16.23 8.83 13.25
C LEU A 466 17.43 9.47 13.96
N SER A 467 17.65 10.77 13.74
CA SER A 467 18.78 11.52 14.30
C SER A 467 18.55 11.99 15.75
N GLU A 468 17.29 12.07 16.20
CA GLU A 468 16.92 12.50 17.57
C GLU A 468 17.31 11.51 18.67
N ASP A 469 17.55 10.24 18.34
CA ASP A 469 17.74 9.13 19.28
C ASP A 469 19.14 9.10 19.94
N LYS A 470 19.69 10.28 20.24
CA LYS A 470 20.96 10.48 20.94
C LYS A 470 20.81 10.55 22.47
N THR A 471 19.59 10.73 23.01
CA THR A 471 19.41 11.01 24.46
C THR A 471 18.46 10.11 25.25
N SER A 472 17.69 9.20 24.65
CA SER A 472 16.81 8.28 25.41
C SER A 472 17.34 6.85 25.38
N ALA A 473 18.40 6.60 26.14
CA ALA A 473 18.96 5.25 26.35
C ALA A 473 18.05 4.31 27.18
N THR A 474 16.81 4.71 27.52
CA THR A 474 15.98 4.02 28.52
C THR A 474 14.61 3.54 28.05
N LEU A 475 14.25 3.69 26.77
CA LEU A 475 12.97 3.19 26.25
C LEU A 475 13.14 2.13 25.16
N SER A 476 13.19 0.89 25.67
CA SER A 476 12.66 -0.36 25.08
C SER A 476 13.52 -1.16 24.11
N HIS A 477 13.87 -2.36 24.57
CA HIS A 477 14.42 -3.48 23.80
C HIS A 477 13.39 -4.22 22.91
N SER A 478 12.14 -3.73 22.80
CA SER A 478 11.09 -4.49 22.10
C SER A 478 9.96 -3.67 21.47
N ALA A 479 9.91 -2.35 21.63
CA ALA A 479 8.90 -1.49 21.01
C ALA A 479 9.51 -0.68 19.86
N ASN A 480 9.03 -0.93 18.63
CA ASN A 480 9.39 -0.19 17.42
C ASN A 480 9.57 1.32 17.70
N ARG A 481 10.74 1.89 17.37
CA ARG A 481 11.13 3.27 17.77
C ARG A 481 10.16 4.36 17.29
N LEU A 482 9.46 4.15 16.17
CA LEU A 482 8.35 5.00 15.70
C LEU A 482 7.16 5.01 16.67
N PHE A 483 6.80 3.84 17.22
CA PHE A 483 5.73 3.71 18.18
C PHE A 483 6.13 4.27 19.54
N ALA A 484 7.41 4.17 19.91
CA ALA A 484 7.94 4.86 21.09
C ALA A 484 7.81 6.39 20.95
N SER A 485 8.10 6.95 19.77
CA SER A 485 7.88 8.39 19.47
C SER A 485 6.39 8.76 19.42
N LEU A 486 5.51 7.85 19.01
CA LEU A 486 4.05 8.05 19.09
C LEU A 486 3.52 8.00 20.52
N ALA A 487 4.01 7.06 21.33
CA ALA A 487 3.60 6.77 22.70
C ALA A 487 4.24 7.70 23.76
N ALA A 488 5.30 8.42 23.40
CA ALA A 488 5.85 9.49 24.21
C ALA A 488 4.83 10.63 24.31
N ASP A 489 3.95 10.55 25.31
CA ASP A 489 2.97 11.58 25.60
C ASP A 489 3.65 12.80 26.21
N SER A 490 3.25 13.97 25.74
CA SER A 490 3.73 15.30 26.11
C SER A 490 5.20 15.61 25.80
N ARG A 491 5.42 16.58 24.90
CA ARG A 491 6.72 17.24 24.67
C ARG A 491 7.77 16.35 24.00
N ILE A 492 7.47 15.71 22.86
CA ILE A 492 8.53 15.61 21.83
C ILE A 492 9.09 17.02 21.72
N SER A 493 10.38 17.12 21.97
CA SER A 493 11.14 18.34 22.12
C SER A 493 11.07 19.17 20.83
N ALA A 494 9.94 19.84 20.62
CA ALA A 494 9.75 20.89 19.63
C ALA A 494 10.75 22.06 19.81
N TYR A 495 11.59 21.99 20.84
CA TYR A 495 12.69 22.90 21.11
C TYR A 495 14.07 22.40 20.63
N LYS A 496 14.24 21.16 20.18
CA LYS A 496 15.56 20.66 19.73
C LYS A 496 15.76 20.72 18.23
N MET A 497 14.74 20.44 17.42
CA MET A 497 14.79 20.61 15.97
C MET A 497 13.47 21.15 15.41
N ASP A 498 13.55 22.04 14.42
CA ASP A 498 12.38 22.66 13.81
C ASP A 498 11.87 21.81 12.64
N TYR A 499 10.78 21.07 12.87
CA TYR A 499 10.06 20.31 11.82
C TYR A 499 9.19 21.19 10.93
N ARG A 500 9.09 22.49 11.25
CA ARG A 500 8.25 23.45 10.53
C ARG A 500 8.53 23.52 9.03
N PRO A 501 9.78 23.55 8.53
CA PRO A 501 10.02 23.68 7.10
C PRO A 501 9.40 22.54 6.29
N TYR A 502 9.51 21.30 6.78
CA TYR A 502 8.93 20.14 6.08
C TYR A 502 7.41 20.16 6.12
N ALA A 503 6.82 20.51 7.26
CA ALA A 503 5.37 20.65 7.39
C ALA A 503 4.81 21.78 6.51
N GLU A 504 5.51 22.90 6.38
CA GLU A 504 5.14 24.02 5.49
C GLU A 504 5.13 23.61 4.02
N ASP A 505 6.06 22.77 3.58
CA ASP A 505 6.06 22.23 2.22
C ASP A 505 4.92 21.22 1.99
N ILE A 506 4.56 20.41 3.00
CA ILE A 506 3.35 19.56 2.96
C ILE A 506 2.10 20.43 2.80
N PHE A 507 2.01 21.51 3.58
CA PHE A 507 0.92 22.47 3.49
C PHE A 507 0.84 23.12 2.11
N ARG A 508 1.98 23.50 1.53
CA ARG A 508 2.05 24.05 0.18
C ARG A 508 1.53 23.06 -0.86
N ALA A 509 1.95 21.79 -0.78
CA ALA A 509 1.49 20.74 -1.68
C ALA A 509 -0.03 20.57 -1.61
N ILE A 510 -0.60 20.53 -0.40
CA ILE A 510 -2.05 20.38 -0.19
C ILE A 510 -2.84 21.59 -0.72
N ARG A 511 -2.33 22.82 -0.59
CA ARG A 511 -2.99 24.02 -1.11
C ARG A 511 -3.11 24.02 -2.63
N ILE A 512 -2.14 23.45 -3.33
CA ILE A 512 -2.11 23.39 -4.80
C ILE A 512 -2.94 22.20 -5.32
N TRP A 513 -3.15 21.18 -4.47
CA TRP A 513 -3.81 19.95 -4.88
C TRP A 513 -5.30 20.16 -5.17
N SER A 514 -5.72 19.91 -6.41
CA SER A 514 -7.15 19.97 -6.78
C SER A 514 -7.97 18.95 -5.95
N PRO A 515 -8.99 19.41 -5.19
CA PRO A 515 -9.79 18.55 -4.31
C PRO A 515 -10.47 17.37 -5.01
N GLU A 516 -10.87 17.54 -6.27
CA GLU A 516 -11.56 16.51 -7.07
C GLU A 516 -10.59 15.41 -7.55
N HIS A 517 -9.29 15.72 -7.61
CA HIS A 517 -8.24 14.82 -8.07
C HIS A 517 -7.50 14.12 -6.93
N ILE A 518 -7.63 14.60 -5.68
CA ILE A 518 -7.12 13.90 -4.48
C ILE A 518 -7.57 12.42 -4.46
N PRO A 519 -8.87 12.09 -4.67
CA PRO A 519 -9.32 10.70 -4.65
C PRO A 519 -8.83 9.85 -5.82
N CYS A 520 -8.30 10.48 -6.89
CA CYS A 520 -7.75 9.81 -8.07
C CYS A 520 -6.25 9.48 -7.91
N ASN A 521 -5.79 9.36 -6.66
CA ASN A 521 -4.45 8.93 -6.27
C ASN A 521 -4.51 7.62 -5.49
N SER A 522 -3.33 7.03 -5.28
CA SER A 522 -3.20 5.88 -4.39
C SER A 522 -3.80 6.21 -3.01
N PRO A 523 -4.69 5.37 -2.46
CA PRO A 523 -5.25 5.58 -1.13
C PRO A 523 -4.20 5.44 -0.01
N PHE A 524 -2.96 5.10 -0.34
CA PHE A 524 -1.88 4.98 0.64
C PHE A 524 -1.27 6.33 1.03
N ILE A 525 -1.57 7.39 0.25
CA ILE A 525 -1.06 8.75 0.45
C ILE A 525 -1.49 9.39 1.77
N GLY A 526 -2.59 8.92 2.37
CA GLY A 526 -3.11 9.48 3.62
C GLY A 526 -2.08 9.44 4.75
N GLY A 527 -1.20 8.41 4.76
CA GLY A 527 -0.07 8.32 5.69
C GLY A 527 0.98 9.41 5.48
N LEU A 528 1.24 9.80 4.22
CA LEU A 528 2.19 10.87 3.88
C LEU A 528 1.68 12.24 4.35
N ILE A 529 0.36 12.48 4.26
CA ILE A 529 -0.26 13.74 4.69
C ILE A 529 0.00 13.99 6.18
N ILE A 530 -0.20 12.99 7.04
CA ILE A 530 0.03 13.11 8.48
C ILE A 530 1.52 13.01 8.87
N GLY A 531 2.32 12.35 8.01
CA GLY A 531 3.74 12.14 8.19
C GLY A 531 4.09 11.06 9.23
N PRO A 532 5.38 10.69 9.34
CA PRO A 532 5.85 9.72 10.32
C PRO A 532 5.53 10.20 11.74
N ALA A 533 5.10 9.28 12.60
CA ALA A 533 4.65 9.59 13.96
C ALA A 533 3.62 10.75 14.04
N ALA A 534 2.85 10.99 12.97
CA ALA A 534 1.92 12.10 12.81
C ALA A 534 2.54 13.50 13.03
N ILE A 535 3.84 13.66 12.74
CA ILE A 535 4.57 14.92 13.00
C ILE A 535 3.95 16.11 12.27
N HIS A 536 3.53 15.96 11.02
CA HIS A 536 2.95 17.09 10.26
C HIS A 536 1.68 17.61 10.96
N LEU A 537 0.84 16.71 11.47
CA LEU A 537 -0.34 17.07 12.27
C LEU A 537 0.04 17.70 13.62
N ARG A 538 1.07 17.18 14.30
CA ARG A 538 1.57 17.74 15.57
C ARG A 538 2.08 19.17 15.38
N VAL A 539 2.86 19.42 14.34
CA VAL A 539 3.34 20.77 13.95
C VAL A 539 2.17 21.68 13.59
N ALA A 540 1.21 21.21 12.80
CA ALA A 540 0.01 21.99 12.46
C ALA A 540 -0.74 22.50 13.71
N LYS A 541 -0.86 21.65 14.74
CA LYS A 541 -1.51 22.01 16.01
C LYS A 541 -0.68 22.98 16.87
N THR A 542 0.63 23.07 16.69
CA THR A 542 1.51 23.94 17.50
C THR A 542 1.76 25.31 16.88
N LEU A 543 1.69 25.46 15.54
CA LEU A 543 1.90 26.74 14.84
C LEU A 543 1.05 27.90 15.39
N ARG A 544 -0.16 27.62 15.87
CA ARG A 544 -1.06 28.64 16.43
C ARG A 544 -0.69 29.13 17.83
N LYS A 545 0.02 28.33 18.63
CA LYS A 545 0.30 28.63 20.07
C LYS A 545 1.20 29.87 20.28
N GLY A 546 1.71 30.50 19.22
CA GLY A 546 2.47 31.75 19.29
C GLY A 546 1.64 33.04 19.23
N THR A 547 0.32 32.97 19.03
CA THR A 547 -0.57 34.15 18.98
C THR A 547 -1.67 34.03 20.02
N ASN A 548 -1.99 35.15 20.69
CA ASN A 548 -2.82 35.25 21.90
C ASN A 548 -4.33 35.00 21.65
N THR A 549 -4.69 33.96 20.88
CA THR A 549 -6.06 33.67 20.46
C THR A 549 -6.59 32.36 21.06
N ASP A 550 -7.90 32.36 21.27
CA ASP A 550 -8.75 31.37 21.95
C ASP A 550 -8.35 29.89 21.71
N ARG A 551 -8.27 29.12 22.80
CA ARG A 551 -7.82 27.70 22.82
C ARG A 551 -8.83 26.74 22.19
N HIS A 552 -10.05 27.20 21.93
CA HIS A 552 -11.17 26.36 21.49
C HIS A 552 -11.36 26.27 19.97
N THR A 553 -10.65 27.06 19.17
CA THR A 553 -10.75 26.99 17.69
C THR A 553 -9.60 26.16 17.12
N PRO A 554 -9.84 25.20 16.21
CA PRO A 554 -8.78 24.37 15.62
C PRO A 554 -7.78 25.20 14.78
N ALA A 555 -6.52 24.77 14.71
CA ALA A 555 -5.50 25.41 13.87
C ALA A 555 -5.86 25.22 12.38
N ILE A 556 -5.78 26.29 11.58
CA ILE A 556 -6.22 26.30 10.17
C ILE A 556 -5.44 25.26 9.35
N GLU A 557 -4.14 25.10 9.63
CA GLU A 557 -3.29 24.11 8.99
C GLU A 557 -3.71 22.68 9.33
N ALA A 558 -4.16 22.43 10.57
CA ALA A 558 -4.66 21.12 10.98
C ALA A 558 -6.00 20.81 10.29
N GLU A 559 -6.87 21.81 10.14
CA GLU A 559 -8.10 21.68 9.37
C GLU A 559 -7.83 21.44 7.88
N MET A 560 -6.78 22.04 7.32
CA MET A 560 -6.39 21.78 5.94
C MET A 560 -5.96 20.32 5.71
N LEU A 561 -5.15 19.74 6.61
CA LEU A 561 -4.83 18.31 6.57
C LEU A 561 -6.09 17.45 6.66
N ARG A 562 -7.00 17.81 7.58
CA ARG A 562 -8.28 17.12 7.78
C ARG A 562 -9.16 17.19 6.55
N LEU A 563 -9.25 18.34 5.88
CA LEU A 563 -10.04 18.53 4.66
C LEU A 563 -9.49 17.69 3.51
N ALA A 564 -8.16 17.64 3.32
CA ALA A 564 -7.53 16.78 2.32
C ALA A 564 -7.86 15.29 2.56
N LEU A 565 -7.71 14.82 3.80
CA LEU A 565 -8.10 13.46 4.19
C LEU A 565 -9.60 13.21 4.04
N THR A 566 -10.45 14.23 4.25
CA THR A 566 -11.90 14.13 4.06
C THR A 566 -12.25 13.93 2.58
N GLN A 567 -11.56 14.59 1.65
CA GLN A 567 -11.75 14.33 0.22
C GLN A 567 -11.44 12.88 -0.12
N MET A 568 -10.33 12.36 0.40
CA MET A 568 -9.97 10.95 0.23
C MET A 568 -11.00 10.00 0.87
N ALA A 569 -11.46 10.30 2.08
CA ALA A 569 -12.42 9.50 2.85
C ALA A 569 -13.78 9.35 2.16
N ARG A 570 -14.17 10.30 1.29
CA ARG A 570 -15.40 10.20 0.49
C ARG A 570 -15.40 8.97 -0.41
N TYR A 571 -14.23 8.58 -0.92
CA TYR A 571 -14.07 7.51 -1.91
C TYR A 571 -13.32 6.29 -1.38
N TRP A 572 -12.50 6.45 -0.35
CA TRP A 572 -11.63 5.40 0.18
C TRP A 572 -11.83 5.24 1.68
N LYS A 573 -12.22 4.04 2.13
CA LYS A 573 -12.38 3.72 3.56
C LYS A 573 -11.09 3.95 4.35
N MET A 574 -9.92 3.77 3.74
CA MET A 574 -8.62 4.15 4.31
C MET A 574 -8.58 5.62 4.78
N GLY A 575 -9.18 6.55 4.03
CA GLY A 575 -9.21 7.97 4.43
C GLY A 575 -10.04 8.16 5.70
N SER A 576 -11.19 7.49 5.80
CA SER A 576 -12.01 7.47 7.01
C SER A 576 -11.28 6.85 8.19
N ALA A 577 -10.50 5.78 7.94
CA ALA A 577 -9.68 5.13 8.96
C ALA A 577 -8.67 6.13 9.53
N ILE A 578 -7.90 6.82 8.69
CA ILE A 578 -6.89 7.80 9.13
C ILE A 578 -7.51 8.99 9.87
N LEU A 579 -8.72 9.43 9.48
CA LEU A 579 -9.45 10.49 10.17
C LEU A 579 -9.99 10.10 11.56
N GLY A 580 -10.25 8.81 11.79
CA GLY A 580 -10.85 8.34 13.04
C GLY A 580 -9.83 8.24 14.18
N GLU A 581 -10.12 8.86 15.34
CA GLU A 581 -9.27 8.77 16.54
C GLU A 581 -9.03 7.32 17.01
N LYS A 582 -9.99 6.42 16.73
CA LYS A 582 -9.88 4.99 17.06
C LYS A 582 -8.87 4.24 16.19
N PHE A 583 -8.63 4.61 14.93
CA PHE A 583 -7.71 3.85 14.08
C PHE A 583 -6.27 3.99 14.56
N LEU A 584 -5.80 5.19 14.90
CA LEU A 584 -4.47 5.34 15.49
C LEU A 584 -4.32 4.43 16.72
N TRP A 585 -5.28 4.40 17.64
CA TRP A 585 -5.19 3.51 18.81
C TRP A 585 -5.37 2.01 18.52
N THR A 586 -6.21 1.63 17.55
CA THR A 586 -6.49 0.21 17.23
C THR A 586 -5.42 -0.38 16.30
N PHE A 587 -4.93 0.42 15.36
CA PHE A 587 -3.82 0.10 14.48
C PHE A 587 -2.50 0.02 15.25
N LEU A 588 -2.26 0.96 16.18
CA LEU A 588 -1.10 0.91 17.07
C LEU A 588 -1.18 -0.24 18.09
N SER A 589 -2.36 -0.55 18.63
CA SER A 589 -2.54 -1.68 19.57
C SER A 589 -2.56 -3.05 18.89
N ALA A 590 -3.05 -3.17 17.65
CA ALA A 590 -3.00 -4.43 16.90
C ALA A 590 -1.57 -4.84 16.50
N GLN A 591 -0.68 -3.87 16.24
CA GLN A 591 0.72 -4.13 15.84
C GLN A 591 1.65 -4.39 17.03
N ILE A 592 1.39 -3.81 18.21
CA ILE A 592 2.21 -4.01 19.42
C ILE A 592 1.94 -5.37 20.09
N THR A 593 0.74 -5.94 19.96
CA THR A 593 0.36 -7.11 20.79
C THR A 593 -0.07 -8.37 20.04
N ASN A 594 -0.40 -8.34 18.74
CA ASN A 594 -1.32 -9.36 18.22
C ASN A 594 -0.90 -10.27 17.06
N ILE A 595 0.30 -10.18 16.48
CA ILE A 595 0.67 -11.16 15.44
C ILE A 595 1.47 -12.34 16.00
N SER A 596 2.26 -12.14 17.06
CA SER A 596 2.92 -13.26 17.73
C SER A 596 1.95 -14.05 18.61
N ILE A 597 0.98 -13.41 19.28
CA ILE A 597 0.09 -14.09 20.24
C ILE A 597 -1.12 -14.73 19.56
N GLN A 598 -1.69 -14.21 18.46
CA GLN A 598 -2.80 -14.91 17.80
C GLN A 598 -2.33 -16.07 16.95
N ILE A 599 -1.18 -15.99 16.27
CA ILE A 599 -0.62 -17.12 15.53
C ILE A 599 -0.09 -18.15 16.53
N LEU A 600 0.63 -17.77 17.60
CA LEU A 600 0.98 -18.73 18.66
C LEU A 600 -0.23 -19.22 19.43
N ARG A 601 -1.32 -18.46 19.64
CA ARG A 601 -2.56 -19.02 20.22
C ARG A 601 -3.26 -19.97 19.25
N THR A 602 -3.29 -19.70 17.95
CA THR A 602 -3.91 -20.64 16.99
C THR A 602 -3.00 -21.82 16.62
N TRP A 603 -1.70 -21.75 16.87
CA TRP A 603 -0.77 -22.88 16.76
C TRP A 603 -0.64 -23.66 18.08
N TRP A 604 -0.67 -23.00 19.24
CA TRP A 604 -0.56 -23.61 20.57
C TRP A 604 -1.92 -24.09 21.12
N LEU A 605 -3.04 -23.53 20.64
CA LEU A 605 -4.39 -24.11 20.87
C LEU A 605 -4.75 -25.16 19.79
N ASN A 606 -3.85 -25.49 18.85
CA ASN A 606 -4.00 -26.57 17.85
C ASN A 606 -2.75 -27.48 17.75
N LEU A 607 -1.93 -27.54 18.81
CA LEU A 607 -0.92 -28.58 19.05
C LEU A 607 -1.30 -29.19 20.40
N ASP A 608 -2.23 -30.14 20.41
CA ASP A 608 -2.00 -31.61 20.42
C ASP A 608 -2.22 -32.12 21.86
N PRO A 609 -2.88 -33.27 22.11
CA PRO A 609 -3.89 -34.01 21.35
C PRO A 609 -5.34 -33.80 21.87
#